data_AF-R5YD46-F1
#
_entry.id   AF-R5YD46-F1
#
_cell.length_a   1.000
_cell.length_b   1.000
_cell.length_c   1.000
_cell.angle_alpha   90.00
_cell.angle_beta   90.00
_cell.angle_gamma   90.00
#
_symmetry.space_group_name_H-M   'P 1'
#
loop_
_entity.id
_entity.type
_entity.pdbx_description
1 polymer ?
#
loop_
_entity_poly.entity_id
_entity_poly.type
_entity_poly.pdbx_seq_one_letter_code
_entity_poly.pdbx_strand_id
1 'polypeptide(L)' 'MRPIEEGCQCPACRTYSRAYIRHLLKAKEMLGMRLCVLHNLYFYNTMMEEIRDALDEGRFHSYKEEKLYGMQQGEH' A
#
# COMPACT_ATOMS: atom_id res chain seq x y z
N MET A 1 -3.46 12.36 12.95
CA MET A 1 -2.20 11.76 12.47
C MET A 1 -2.55 10.90 11.26
N ARG A 2 -2.35 11.37 10.02
CA ARG A 2 -2.78 10.62 8.81
C ARG A 2 -1.66 9.71 8.29
N PRO A 3 -1.89 8.42 8.04
CA PRO A 3 -0.92 7.49 7.46
C PRO A 3 -0.66 7.76 5.97
N ILE A 4 0.17 6.94 5.32
CA ILE A 4 0.38 6.99 3.86
C ILE A 4 -0.95 6.71 3.15
N GLU A 5 -1.57 5.57 3.50
CA GLU A 5 -2.83 5.02 2.98
C GLU A 5 -3.73 4.70 4.18
N GLU A 6 -4.99 5.10 4.12
CA GLU A 6 -5.96 4.84 5.18
C GLU A 6 -6.36 3.36 5.16
N GLY A 7 -6.46 2.72 6.34
CA GLY A 7 -6.78 1.29 6.44
C GLY A 7 -5.60 0.33 6.22
N CYS A 8 -4.48 0.79 5.65
CA CYS A 8 -3.28 -0.04 5.50
C CYS A 8 -2.71 -0.50 6.85
N GLN A 9 -2.54 -1.81 7.01
CA GLN A 9 -2.06 -2.41 8.26
C GLN A 9 -0.54 -2.57 8.33
N CYS A 10 0.23 -2.04 7.38
CA CYS A 10 1.69 -2.16 7.41
C CYS A 10 2.29 -1.40 8.63
N PRO A 11 3.47 -1.80 9.13
CA PRO A 11 4.06 -1.14 10.30
C PRO A 11 4.33 0.36 10.09
N ALA A 12 4.55 0.80 8.84
CA ALA A 12 4.73 2.20 8.51
C ALA A 12 3.42 2.99 8.73
N CYS A 13 2.30 2.54 8.17
CA CYS A 13 1.00 3.20 8.28
C CYS A 13 0.43 3.18 9.70
N ARG A 14 0.69 2.11 10.48
CA ARG A 14 0.23 2.05 11.87
C ARG A 14 0.98 2.99 12.83
N THR A 15 2.21 3.35 12.51
CA THR A 15 3.12 4.00 13.47
C THR A 15 3.50 5.43 13.07
N TYR A 16 3.56 5.73 11.77
CA TYR A 16 4.10 6.99 11.27
C TYR A 16 3.09 7.76 10.45
N SER A 17 3.10 9.09 10.61
CA SER A 17 2.30 9.96 9.77
C SER A 17 2.94 10.19 8.40
N ARG A 18 2.11 10.43 7.38
CA ARG A 18 2.54 10.89 6.05
C ARG A 18 3.40 12.15 6.09
N ALA A 19 3.08 13.07 7.01
CA ALA A 19 3.87 14.28 7.21
C ALA A 19 5.29 13.97 7.72
N TYR A 20 5.42 13.03 8.66
CA TYR A 20 6.70 12.61 9.20
C TYR A 20 7.55 11.89 8.15
N ILE A 21 6.96 10.97 7.39
CA ILE A 21 7.66 10.27 6.29
C ILE A 21 8.11 11.29 5.23
N ARG A 22 7.26 12.25 4.86
CA ARG A 22 7.64 13.34 3.96
C ARG A 22 8.80 14.18 4.49
N HIS A 23 8.82 14.46 5.80
CA HIS A 23 9.94 15.15 6.43
C HIS A 23 11.24 14.35 6.30
N LEU A 24 11.23 13.05 6.61
CA LEU A 24 12.41 12.18 6.47
C LEU A 24 12.93 12.14 5.03
N LEU A 25 12.03 12.02 4.04
CA LEU A 25 12.41 12.05 2.63
C LEU A 25 13.05 13.39 2.22
N LYS A 26 12.48 14.52 2.69
CA LYS A 26 13.05 15.86 2.45
C LYS A 26 14.42 16.04 3.11
N ALA A 27 14.60 15.48 4.30
CA ALA A 27 15.85 15.50 5.04
C ALA A 27 16.90 14.51 4.47
N LYS A 28 16.55 13.71 3.45
CA LYS A 28 17.38 12.64 2.87
C LYS A 28 17.78 11.57 3.90
N GLU A 29 16.91 11.34 4.88
CA GLU A 29 17.08 10.31 5.88
C GLU A 29 16.70 8.93 5.33
N MET A 30 17.58 7.94 5.49
CA MET A 30 17.39 6.59 4.96
C MET A 30 16.12 5.92 5.50
N LEU A 31 15.71 6.27 6.71
CA LEU A 31 14.48 5.76 7.33
C LEU A 31 13.25 6.06 6.46
N GLY A 32 13.18 7.24 5.82
CA GLY A 32 12.06 7.59 4.94
C GLY A 32 11.90 6.59 3.79
N MET A 33 13.01 6.24 3.13
CA MET A 33 13.00 5.24 2.05
C MET A 33 12.63 3.84 2.56
N ARG A 34 13.16 3.43 3.72
CA ARG A 34 12.83 2.12 4.33
C ARG A 34 11.35 1.99 4.64
N LEU A 35 10.71 3.04 5.16
CA LEU A 35 9.28 3.04 5.46
C LEU A 35 8.42 2.98 4.18
N CYS A 36 8.83 3.66 3.11
CA CYS A 36 8.17 3.55 1.81
C CYS A 36 8.28 2.13 1.23
N VAL A 37 9.49 1.54 1.26
CA VAL A 37 9.68 0.15 0.80
C VAL A 37 8.83 -0.83 1.62
N LEU A 38 8.77 -0.65 2.94
CA LEU A 38 7.95 -1.49 3.81
C LEU A 38 6.45 -1.40 3.46
N HIS A 39 5.94 -0.19 3.21
CA HIS A 39 4.56 -0.01 2.77
C HIS A 39 4.31 -0.66 1.40
N ASN A 40 5.21 -0.43 0.43
CA ASN A 40 5.08 -1.00 -0.91
C ASN A 40 5.09 -2.54 -0.88
N LEU A 41 6.03 -3.14 -0.15
CA LEU A 41 6.12 -4.60 -0.05
C LEU A 41 4.86 -5.20 0.60
N TYR A 42 4.32 -4.54 1.63
CA TYR A 42 3.07 -4.97 2.24
C TYR A 42 1.90 -4.93 1.25
N PHE A 43 1.77 -3.83 0.50
CA PHE A 43 0.77 -3.69 -0.56
C PHE A 43 0.90 -4.78 -1.62
N TYR A 44 2.09 -4.99 -2.18
CA TYR A 44 2.30 -6.00 -3.21
C TYR A 44 2.06 -7.43 -2.70
N ASN A 45 2.48 -7.74 -1.48
CA ASN A 45 2.24 -9.06 -0.90
C ASN A 45 0.74 -9.32 -0.72
N THR A 46 0.01 -8.35 -0.18
CA THR A 46 -1.45 -8.43 -0.01
C THR A 46 -2.15 -8.59 -1.36
N MET A 47 -1.76 -7.78 -2.36
CA MET A 47 -2.32 -7.89 -3.71
C MET A 47 -2.04 -9.27 -4.33
N MET A 48 -0.86 -9.86 -4.09
CA MET A 48 -0.54 -11.20 -4.59
C MET A 48 -1.34 -12.31 -3.88
N GLU A 49 -1.71 -12.12 -2.61
CA GLU A 49 -2.65 -13.00 -1.89
C GLU A 49 -4.04 -12.90 -2.52
N GLU A 50 -4.57 -11.70 -2.66
CA GLU A 50 -5.87 -11.45 -3.30
C GLU A 50 -5.95 -12.05 -4.72
N ILE A 51 -4.87 -11.95 -5.51
CA ILE A 51 -4.79 -12.55 -6.85
C ILE A 51 -4.91 -14.08 -6.79
N ARG A 52 -4.23 -14.73 -5.84
CA ARG A 52 -4.29 -16.20 -5.69
C ARG A 52 -5.70 -16.63 -5.30
N ASP A 53 -6.30 -15.95 -4.33
CA ASP A 53 -7.67 -16.25 -3.90
C ASP A 53 -8.67 -16.06 -5.05
N ALA A 54 -8.53 -14.99 -5.83
CA ALA A 54 -9.40 -14.73 -6.97
C ALA A 54 -9.24 -15.75 -8.11
N LEU A 55 -8.05 -16.36 -8.26
CA LEU A 55 -7.84 -17.46 -9.21
C LEU A 55 -8.50 -18.74 -8.73
N ASP A 56 -8.34 -19.08 -7.44
CA ASP A 56 -8.96 -20.26 -6.82
C ASP A 56 -10.50 -20.19 -6.86
N GLU A 57 -11.06 -18.99 -6.72
CA GLU A 57 -12.50 -18.72 -6.82
C GLU A 57 -13.02 -18.51 -8.26
N GLY A 58 -12.14 -18.54 -9.27
CA GLY A 58 -12.53 -18.34 -10.68
C GLY A 58 -13.03 -16.93 -11.01
N ARG A 59 -12.72 -15.93 -10.18
CA ARG A 59 -13.20 -14.54 -10.28
C ARG A 59 -12.11 -13.51 -10.61
N PHE A 60 -10.95 -13.96 -11.06
CA PHE A 60 -9.79 -13.11 -11.35
C PHE A 60 -10.08 -11.93 -12.30
N HIS A 61 -10.95 -12.12 -13.31
CA HIS A 61 -11.30 -11.05 -14.24
C HIS A 61 -11.97 -9.87 -13.52
N SER A 62 -13.00 -10.15 -12.72
CA SER A 62 -13.70 -9.13 -11.93
C SER A 62 -12.77 -8.47 -10.91
N TYR A 63 -11.95 -9.27 -10.20
CA TYR A 63 -10.95 -8.74 -9.28
C TYR A 63 -10.01 -7.73 -9.97
N LYS A 64 -9.50 -8.07 -11.17
CA LYS A 64 -8.60 -7.20 -11.92
C LYS A 64 -9.28 -5.88 -12.30
N GLU A 65 -10.52 -5.93 -12.78
CA GLU A 65 -11.28 -4.73 -13.15
C GLU A 65 -11.52 -3.83 -11.95
N GLU A 66 -11.96 -4.39 -10.82
CA GLU A 66 -12.17 -3.68 -9.56
C GLU A 66 -10.86 -3.04 -9.05
N LYS A 67 -9.76 -3.80 -9.03
CA LYS A 67 -8.47 -3.31 -8.54
C LYS A 67 -7.92 -2.17 -9.40
N LEU A 68 -8.00 -2.29 -10.73
CA LEU A 68 -7.56 -1.24 -11.64
C LEU A 68 -8.44 0.01 -11.57
N TYR A 69 -9.75 -0.17 -11.40
CA TYR A 69 -10.68 0.94 -11.19
C TYR A 69 -10.31 1.73 -9.92
N GLY A 70 -10.07 1.04 -8.79
CA GLY A 70 -9.65 1.70 -7.53
C GLY A 70 -8.32 2.45 -7.66
N MET A 71 -7.33 1.88 -8.34
CA MET A 71 -6.03 2.52 -8.59
C MET A 71 -6.15 3.81 -9.42
N GLN A 72 -7.07 3.85 -10.40
CA GLN A 72 -7.28 5.03 -11.25
C GLN A 72 -7.91 6.20 -10.49
N GLN A 73 -8.73 5.91 -9.47
CA GLN A 73 -9.40 6.93 -8.67
C GLN A 73 -8.53 7.49 -7.55
N GLY A 74 -7.31 6.97 -7.37
CA GLY A 74 -6.42 7.38 -6.29
C GLY A 74 -6.92 6.94 -4.92
N GLU A 75 -7.72 5.87 -4.86
CA GLU A 75 -8.15 5.23 -3.62
C GLU A 75 -7.02 4.37 -3.07
N HIS A 76 -6.00 5.05 -2.55
CA HIS A 76 -4.92 4.53 -1.71
C HIS A 76 -4.70 5.53 -0.56
#